data_AF-A0A662K140-F1
#
_entry.id   AF-A0A662K140-F1
#
_cell.length_a   1.000
_cell.length_b   1.000
_cell.length_c   1.000
_cell.angle_alpha   90.00
_cell.angle_beta   90.00
_cell.angle_gamma   90.00
#
_symmetry.space_group_name_H-M   'P 1'
#
loop_
_entity.id
_entity.type
_entity.pdbx_description
1 polymer ?
#
loop_
_entity_poly.entity_id
_entity_poly.type
_entity_poly.pdbx_seq_one_letter_code
_entity_poly.pdbx_strand_id
1 'polypeptide(L)'
;MGGNWYTDTNNYVAITLAVLGFIVGVLSFFAVGTITKDKIPTFLIAALLLIGIGATSTWFNNLQVIGPFLSNIAGMIAVFIAPAAGLLAIRAIWDVGKGEEINKLISKK
;
A
#
# COMPACT_ATOMS: atom_id res chain seq x y z
N MET A 1 23.96 -0.27 27.50
CA MET A 1 22.83 -1.13 27.11
C MET A 1 21.54 -0.41 27.50
N GLY A 2 20.99 0.41 26.61
CA GLY A 2 19.74 1.13 26.84
C GLY A 2 18.66 0.51 25.96
N GLY A 3 17.74 -0.24 26.57
CA GLY A 3 16.59 -0.84 25.89
C GLY A 3 15.72 0.25 25.28
N ASN A 4 15.48 0.14 23.99
CA ASN A 4 14.87 1.15 23.15
C ASN A 4 13.37 0.80 23.00
N TRP A 5 12.64 0.86 24.11
CA TRP A 5 11.25 0.39 24.22
C TRP A 5 10.26 1.11 23.27
N TYR A 6 10.64 2.27 22.75
CA TYR A 6 9.90 3.00 21.71
C TYR A 6 10.06 2.37 20.33
N THR A 7 11.24 1.84 20.02
CA THR A 7 11.52 1.14 18.76
C THR A 7 10.81 -0.21 18.76
N ASP A 8 10.80 -0.92 19.89
CA ASP A 8 10.13 -2.21 20.01
C ASP A 8 8.60 -2.11 19.93
N THR A 9 7.98 -1.15 20.64
CA THR A 9 6.52 -0.94 20.58
C THR A 9 6.07 -0.50 19.18
N ASN A 10 6.81 0.40 18.54
CA ASN A 10 6.54 0.82 17.16
C ASN A 10 6.71 -0.35 16.18
N ASN A 11 7.65 -1.26 16.44
CA ASN A 11 7.87 -2.44 15.61
C ASN A 11 6.69 -3.44 15.69
N TYR A 12 6.15 -3.71 16.88
CA TYR A 12 4.95 -4.57 17.02
C TYR A 12 3.72 -3.97 16.32
N VAL A 13 3.52 -2.66 16.45
CA VAL A 13 2.43 -1.96 15.78
C VAL A 13 2.63 -1.99 14.26
N ALA A 14 3.83 -1.71 13.76
CA ALA A 14 4.16 -1.75 12.35
C ALA A 14 3.96 -3.15 11.73
N ILE A 15 4.39 -4.21 12.43
CA ILE A 15 4.17 -5.60 12.00
C ILE A 15 2.67 -5.91 11.94
N THR A 16 1.91 -5.52 12.95
CA THR A 16 0.45 -5.72 12.98
C THR A 16 -0.22 -4.98 11.82
N LEU A 17 0.16 -3.73 11.56
CA LEU A 17 -0.34 -2.94 10.43
C LEU A 17 0.04 -3.55 9.09
N ALA A 18 1.26 -4.06 8.93
CA ALA A 18 1.69 -4.73 7.71
C ALA A 18 0.88 -6.00 7.44
N VAL A 19 0.60 -6.80 8.47
CA VAL A 19 -0.26 -7.99 8.37
C VAL A 19 -1.70 -7.62 8.02
N LEU A 20 -2.27 -6.60 8.67
CA LEU A 20 -3.61 -6.10 8.34
C LEU A 20 -3.67 -5.57 6.90
N GLY A 21 -2.66 -4.81 6.49
CA GLY A 21 -2.52 -4.31 5.12
C GLY A 21 -2.43 -5.44 4.09
N PHE A 22 -1.68 -6.50 4.41
CA PHE A 22 -1.60 -7.69 3.59
C PHE A 22 -2.96 -8.39 3.47
N ILE A 23 -3.68 -8.59 4.57
CA ILE A 23 -5.04 -9.17 4.57
C ILE A 23 -5.98 -8.34 3.70
N VAL A 24 -5.96 -7.00 3.84
CA VAL A 24 -6.76 -6.10 2.98
C VAL A 24 -6.36 -6.24 1.51
N GLY A 25 -5.07 -6.37 1.22
CA GLY A 25 -4.56 -6.66 -0.12
C GLY A 25 -5.11 -7.96 -0.71
N VAL A 26 -5.08 -9.04 0.06
CA VAL A 26 -5.58 -10.36 -0.34
C VAL A 26 -7.10 -10.32 -0.57
N LEU A 27 -7.87 -9.72 0.34
CA LEU A 27 -9.32 -9.55 0.19
C LEU A 27 -9.66 -8.74 -1.07
N SER A 28 -8.91 -7.66 -1.31
CA SER A 28 -9.04 -6.84 -2.51
C SER A 28 -8.64 -7.59 -3.78
N PHE A 29 -7.64 -8.48 -3.70
CA PHE A 29 -7.22 -9.34 -4.82
C PHE A 29 -8.30 -10.32 -5.25
N PHE A 30 -9.08 -10.86 -4.32
CA PHE A 30 -10.20 -11.76 -4.64
C PHE A 30 -11.48 -11.01 -5.05
N ALA A 31 -11.45 -9.68 -5.15
CA ALA A 31 -12.65 -8.84 -5.34
C ALA A 31 -13.72 -9.08 -4.25
N VAL A 32 -13.33 -9.61 -3.09
CA VAL A 32 -14.17 -9.73 -1.90
C VAL A 32 -13.92 -8.46 -1.08
N GLY A 33 -14.50 -7.34 -1.51
CA GLY A 33 -14.28 -6.02 -0.90
C GLY A 33 -14.85 -4.85 -1.72
N THR A 34 -14.62 -3.62 -1.27
CA THR A 34 -15.11 -2.37 -1.90
C THR A 34 -14.29 -1.91 -3.12
N ILE A 35 -13.14 -2.53 -3.38
CA ILE A 35 -12.29 -2.26 -4.56
C ILE A 35 -12.76 -3.14 -5.72
N THR A 36 -13.75 -2.67 -6.46
CA THR A 36 -14.16 -3.25 -7.75
C THR A 36 -13.06 -3.09 -8.81
N LYS A 37 -13.04 -3.97 -9.84
CA LYS A 37 -12.03 -3.97 -10.91
C LYS A 37 -11.83 -2.58 -11.54
N ASP A 38 -12.90 -1.83 -11.71
CA ASP A 38 -12.88 -0.50 -12.32
C ASP A 38 -12.18 0.56 -11.45
N LYS A 39 -12.06 0.30 -10.14
CA LYS A 39 -11.44 1.22 -9.18
C LYS A 39 -9.99 0.87 -8.84
N ILE A 40 -9.46 -0.26 -9.35
CA ILE A 40 -8.08 -0.67 -9.11
C ILE A 40 -7.07 0.42 -9.54
N PRO A 41 -7.18 1.03 -10.74
CA PRO A 41 -6.24 2.07 -11.16
C PRO A 41 -6.27 3.30 -10.23
N THR A 42 -7.47 3.78 -9.87
CA THR A 42 -7.65 4.92 -8.96
C THR A 42 -7.10 4.63 -7.57
N PHE A 43 -7.35 3.42 -7.05
CA PHE A 43 -6.80 2.98 -5.77
C PHE A 43 -5.26 2.95 -5.81
N LEU A 44 -4.65 2.39 -6.86
CA LEU A 44 -3.20 2.29 -6.97
C LEU A 44 -2.53 3.66 -7.02
N ILE A 45 -3.13 4.63 -7.73
CA ILE A 45 -2.63 6.02 -7.75
C ILE A 45 -2.70 6.63 -6.35
N ALA A 46 -3.84 6.52 -5.66
CA ALA A 46 -3.99 7.05 -4.31
C ALA A 46 -3.02 6.37 -3.33
N ALA A 47 -2.88 5.05 -3.42
CA ALA A 47 -1.97 4.27 -2.60
C ALA A 47 -0.52 4.69 -2.81
N LEU A 48 -0.08 4.88 -4.05
CA LEU A 48 1.26 5.36 -4.39
C LEU A 48 1.54 6.75 -3.80
N LEU A 49 0.56 7.67 -3.87
CA LEU A 49 0.70 9.00 -3.27
C LEU A 49 0.87 8.91 -1.74
N LEU A 50 0.04 8.11 -1.08
CA LEU A 50 0.12 7.90 0.37
C LEU A 50 1.44 7.24 0.79
N ILE A 51 1.92 6.24 0.05
CA ILE A 51 3.21 5.60 0.29
C ILE A 51 4.35 6.61 0.07
N GLY A 52 4.28 7.43 -0.99
CA GLY A 52 5.27 8.48 -1.25
C GLY A 52 5.34 9.52 -0.13
N ILE A 53 4.20 9.91 0.43
CA ILE A 53 4.13 10.82 1.58
C ILE A 53 4.73 10.14 2.83
N GLY A 54 4.42 8.86 3.08
CA GLY A 54 5.01 8.12 4.20
C GLY A 54 6.52 7.89 4.06
N ALA A 55 7.03 7.71 2.84
CA ALA A 55 8.46 7.56 2.56
C ALA A 55 9.23 8.87 2.77
N THR A 56 8.58 10.01 2.52
CA THR A 56 9.13 11.36 2.73
C THR A 56 8.71 11.96 4.08
N SER A 57 8.21 11.13 5.00
CA SER A 57 7.63 11.56 6.28
C SER A 57 8.62 12.30 7.18
N THR A 58 9.93 12.13 6.99
CA THR A 58 10.98 12.88 7.70
C THR A 58 10.98 14.37 7.37
N TRP A 59 10.44 14.77 6.22
CA TRP A 59 10.26 16.19 5.86
C TRP A 59 9.36 16.92 6.86
N PHE A 60 8.38 16.23 7.45
CA PHE A 60 7.51 16.82 8.46
C PHE A 60 8.25 17.23 9.73
N ASN A 61 9.41 16.65 10.04
CA ASN A 61 10.19 17.01 11.24
C ASN A 61 10.69 18.46 11.24
N ASN A 62 10.62 19.17 10.11
CA ASN A 62 10.86 20.61 10.03
C ASN A 62 9.79 21.44 10.76
N LEU A 63 8.63 20.85 11.07
CA LEU A 63 7.56 21.47 11.86
C LEU A 63 7.75 21.09 13.34
N GLN A 64 8.33 21.99 14.14
CA GLN A 64 8.76 21.71 15.52
C GLN A 64 7.68 21.17 16.46
N VAL A 65 6.41 21.51 16.26
CA VAL A 65 5.32 21.16 17.20
C VAL A 65 4.52 19.94 16.75
N ILE A 66 4.21 19.86 15.46
CA ILE A 66 3.28 18.86 14.89
C ILE A 66 3.97 17.87 13.95
N GLY A 67 5.19 18.19 13.50
CA GLY A 67 5.97 17.42 12.56
C GLY A 67 6.19 15.96 12.94
N PRO A 68 6.65 15.67 14.17
CA PRO A 68 6.87 14.29 14.60
C PRO A 68 5.59 13.44 14.63
N PHE A 69 4.43 14.04 14.91
CA PHE A 69 3.14 13.34 14.87
C PHE A 69 2.73 13.01 13.44
N LEU A 70 2.81 13.99 12.54
CA LEU A 70 2.52 13.78 11.12
C LEU A 70 3.47 12.77 10.48
N SER A 71 4.75 12.79 10.88
CA SER A 71 5.76 11.83 10.41
C SER A 71 5.40 10.39 10.79
N ASN A 72 5.05 10.15 12.06
CA ASN A 72 4.64 8.82 12.53
C ASN A 72 3.33 8.36 11.89
N ILE A 73 2.33 9.23 11.79
CA ILE A 73 1.04 8.89 11.16
C ILE A 73 1.24 8.53 9.68
N ALA A 74 1.97 9.35 8.93
CA ALA A 74 2.25 9.10 7.52
C ALA A 74 3.03 7.79 7.32
N GLY A 75 4.03 7.54 8.17
CA GLY A 75 4.80 6.28 8.15
C GLY A 75 3.94 5.06 8.41
N MET A 76 3.09 5.08 9.44
CA MET A 76 2.20 3.96 9.78
C MET A 76 1.18 3.69 8.68
N ILE A 77 0.58 4.75 8.11
CA ILE A 77 -0.35 4.60 6.98
C ILE A 77 0.36 3.99 5.77
N ALA A 78 1.59 4.39 5.46
CA ALA A 78 2.34 3.79 4.36
C ALA A 78 2.67 2.31 4.61
N VAL A 79 3.04 1.94 5.83
CA VAL A 79 3.26 0.52 6.22
C VAL A 79 2.02 -0.32 6.03
N PHE A 80 0.83 0.22 6.33
CA PHE A 80 -0.44 -0.47 6.11
C PHE A 80 -0.83 -0.58 4.62
N ILE A 81 -0.66 0.50 3.84
CA ILE A 81 -1.13 0.54 2.45
C ILE A 81 -0.18 -0.20 1.49
N ALA A 82 1.13 -0.19 1.74
CA ALA A 82 2.12 -0.74 0.82
C ALA A 82 1.90 -2.22 0.44
N PRO A 83 1.62 -3.15 1.38
CA PRO A 83 1.33 -4.55 1.05
C PRO A 83 0.08 -4.69 0.17
N ALA A 84 -0.97 -3.91 0.46
CA ALA A 84 -2.21 -3.94 -0.31
C ALA A 84 -2.02 -3.43 -1.75
N ALA A 85 -1.28 -2.33 -1.89
CA ALA A 85 -0.95 -1.75 -3.19
C ALA A 85 -0.10 -2.70 -4.03
N GLY A 86 0.90 -3.36 -3.43
CA GLY A 86 1.75 -4.33 -4.12
C GLY A 86 0.95 -5.51 -4.69
N LEU A 87 0.09 -6.12 -3.89
CA LEU A 87 -0.79 -7.23 -4.31
C LEU A 87 -1.73 -6.81 -5.45
N LEU A 88 -2.34 -5.64 -5.34
CA LEU A 88 -3.25 -5.12 -6.36
C LEU A 88 -2.53 -4.72 -7.65
N ALA A 89 -1.30 -4.23 -7.57
CA ALA A 89 -0.49 -3.92 -8.74
C ALA A 89 -0.17 -5.19 -9.54
N ILE A 90 0.17 -6.29 -8.85
CA ILE A 90 0.38 -7.61 -9.50
C ILE A 90 -0.90 -8.06 -10.20
N ARG A 91 -2.06 -7.93 -9.53
CA ARG A 91 -3.36 -8.26 -10.13
C ARG A 91 -3.64 -7.44 -11.38
N ALA A 92 -3.39 -6.13 -11.32
CA ALA A 92 -3.61 -5.23 -12.44
C ALA A 92 -2.77 -5.62 -13.66
N ILE A 93 -1.48 -5.92 -13.45
CA ILE A 93 -0.58 -6.37 -14.53
C ILE A 93 -1.08 -7.69 -15.14
N TRP A 94 -1.53 -8.63 -14.30
CA TRP A 94 -2.06 -9.91 -14.76
C TRP A 94 -3.34 -9.77 -15.58
N ASP A 95 -4.26 -8.90 -15.13
CA ASP A 95 -5.53 -8.64 -15.83
C ASP A 95 -5.28 -7.98 -17.20
N VAL A 96 -4.28 -7.09 -17.31
CA VAL A 96 -3.87 -6.49 -18.61
C VAL A 96 -3.24 -7.54 -19.53
N GLY A 97 -2.32 -8.36 -19.01
CA GLY A 97 -1.64 -9.39 -19.80
C GLY A 97 -2.60 -10.40 -20.45
N LYS A 98 -3.63 -10.85 -19.70
CA LYS A 98 -4.68 -11.73 -20.24
C LYS A 98 -5.49 -11.08 -21.37
N GLY A 99 -5.76 -9.77 -21.28
CA GLY A 99 -6.49 -9.04 -22.32
C GLY A 99 -5.72 -9.00 -23.65
N GLU A 100 -4.41 -8.83 -23.60
CA GLU A 100 -3.54 -8.83 -24.79
C GLU A 100 -3.46 -10.21 -25.46
N GLU A 101 -3.37 -11.28 -24.69
CA GLU A 101 -3.34 -12.66 -25.20
C GLU A 101 -4.63 -12.99 -25.99
N ILE A 102 -5.79 -12.59 -25.46
CA ILE A 102 -7.08 -12.83 -26.12
C ILE A 102 -7.17 -12.04 -27.44
N ASN A 103 -6.73 -10.78 -27.47
CA ASN A 103 -6.71 -9.97 -28.70
C ASN A 103 -5.78 -10.55 -29.77
N LYS A 104 -4.62 -11.09 -29.39
CA LYS A 104 -3.72 -11.78 -30.32
C LYS A 104 -4.36 -13.03 -30.93
N LEU A 105 -5.18 -13.76 -30.16
CA LEU A 105 -5.90 -14.94 -30.66
C LEU A 105 -7.02 -14.57 -31.64
N ILE A 106 -7.72 -13.46 -31.42
CA ILE A 106 -8.80 -12.97 -32.30
C ILE A 106 -8.21 -12.39 -33.60
N SER A 107 -7.11 -11.64 -33.52
CA SER A 107 -6.43 -11.05 -34.70
C SER A 107 -5.75 -12.07 -35.62
N LYS A 108 -5.53 -13.30 -35.15
CA LYS A 108 -4.87 -14.37 -35.93
C LYS A 108 -5.86 -15.27 -36.68
N LYS A 109 -7.16 -14.96 -36.61
CA LYS A 109 -8.26 -15.66 -37.27
C LYS A 109 -8.88 -14.79 -38.35
#